data_AF-A0A0S8DEL4-F1
#
_entry.id   AF-A0A0S8DEL4-F1
#
_cell.length_a   1.000
_cell.length_b   1.000
_cell.length_c   1.000
_cell.angle_alpha   90.00
_cell.angle_beta   90.00
_cell.angle_gamma   90.00
#
_symmetry.space_group_name_H-M   'P 1'
#
loop_
_entity.id
_entity.type
_entity.pdbx_description
1 polymer ?
#
loop_
_entity_poly.entity_id
_entity_poly.type
_entity_poly.pdbx_seq_one_letter_code
_entity_poly.pdbx_strand_id
1 'polypeptide(L)'
;GNDLPPYAETKVVRSGLQSMPLLYQNIDGVAYSEAELTLSGSQDWTVKDVNTLTLSFFGRPANAAEPMYVTLNGSPPIYRENPNASQVPIWMVWDIDLQLFADMGVDLTNVNKIAIGFGDRDNPQGGAGTVYFDDILLATTAHPPVSKRPLPFQEDFESVVLGTSLEEAAGSEGIWTDTPPEGWFIDESGIPGIGDLAVDGMTEWAGWAIADKDWWTTVAGDQRRSEFTLGQGAVAVADPDEWDDSAHPDGYNVAEDAYDTWFSTPPIDVSGAQAGTVQHYHQTANITAFYDNHDPIEVLLWESDGVSPNFKDDNSTNETITVNLENPAGATSLVLTFGLFEAGNDWWWAIDNIEITGIPK
;
A
#
# COMPACT_ATOMS: atom_id res chain seq x y z
N GLY A 1 22.54 12.73 -10.62
CA GLY A 1 23.81 12.51 -9.92
C GLY A 1 24.02 13.63 -8.92
N ASN A 2 24.84 13.43 -7.90
CA ASN A 2 25.18 14.48 -6.92
C ASN A 2 26.07 15.56 -7.59
N ASP A 3 26.01 16.81 -7.11
CA ASP A 3 26.86 17.90 -7.62
C ASP A 3 28.36 17.73 -7.27
N LEU A 4 28.65 16.98 -6.20
CA LEU A 4 29.98 16.74 -5.67
C LEU A 4 30.25 15.23 -5.48
N PRO A 5 31.52 14.78 -5.50
CA PRO A 5 31.87 13.39 -5.24
C PRO A 5 31.40 12.89 -3.86
N PRO A 6 30.90 11.64 -3.75
CA PRO A 6 30.65 10.70 -4.85
C PRO A 6 29.44 11.12 -5.70
N TYR A 7 29.62 11.14 -7.03
CA TYR A 7 28.60 11.60 -7.98
C TYR A 7 27.38 10.65 -8.09
N ALA A 8 27.51 9.43 -7.57
CA ALA A 8 26.46 8.45 -7.38
C ALA A 8 26.27 8.18 -5.87
N GLU A 9 25.08 7.73 -5.48
CA GLU A 9 24.81 7.34 -4.10
C GLU A 9 25.43 5.96 -3.82
N THR A 10 25.90 5.74 -2.58
CA THR A 10 26.60 4.52 -2.17
C THR A 10 26.04 3.88 -0.90
N LYS A 11 25.01 4.49 -0.28
CA LYS A 11 24.32 3.99 0.91
C LYS A 11 22.90 3.49 0.62
N VAL A 12 22.15 4.21 -0.22
CA VAL A 12 20.83 3.79 -0.71
C VAL A 12 21.06 3.11 -2.05
N VAL A 13 21.28 1.79 -2.03
CA VAL A 13 21.65 0.98 -3.20
C VAL A 13 20.79 -0.28 -3.21
N ARG A 14 20.31 -0.72 -4.38
CA ARG A 14 19.56 -1.97 -4.54
C ARG A 14 20.49 -3.10 -4.94
N SER A 15 21.38 -2.86 -5.90
CA SER A 15 22.35 -3.84 -6.37
C SER A 15 23.71 -3.21 -6.71
N GLY A 16 24.75 -4.05 -6.82
CA GLY A 16 26.09 -3.58 -7.15
C GLY A 16 26.74 -2.75 -6.03
N LEU A 17 27.16 -1.52 -6.35
CA LEU A 17 27.97 -0.66 -5.46
C LEU A 17 27.45 0.77 -5.34
N GLN A 18 26.52 1.19 -6.20
CA GLN A 18 26.07 2.58 -6.30
C GLN A 18 24.75 2.69 -7.06
N SER A 19 23.89 3.63 -6.66
CA SER A 19 22.65 3.98 -7.36
C SER A 19 22.70 5.40 -7.92
N MET A 20 21.79 5.73 -8.83
CA MET A 20 21.68 7.06 -9.44
C MET A 20 20.69 7.95 -8.65
N PRO A 21 21.15 8.97 -7.90
CA PRO A 21 20.25 9.99 -7.36
C PRO A 21 19.76 10.91 -8.48
N LEU A 22 18.44 11.11 -8.56
CA LEU A 22 17.75 12.08 -9.40
C LEU A 22 17.07 13.10 -8.48
N LEU A 23 17.60 14.32 -8.49
CA LEU A 23 17.04 15.50 -7.81
C LEU A 23 16.04 16.17 -8.76
N TYR A 24 14.83 16.44 -8.28
CA TYR A 24 13.86 17.31 -8.97
C TYR A 24 13.62 18.60 -8.18
N GLN A 25 13.45 19.70 -8.92
CA GLN A 25 13.22 21.05 -8.41
C GLN A 25 12.23 21.77 -9.34
N ASN A 26 10.98 21.36 -9.28
CA ASN A 26 9.85 21.93 -10.00
C ASN A 26 9.31 23.15 -9.22
N ILE A 27 10.20 24.11 -8.93
CA ILE A 27 9.87 25.33 -8.17
C ILE A 27 9.98 26.56 -9.08
N ASP A 28 9.43 27.69 -8.63
CA ASP A 28 9.47 28.99 -9.35
C ASP A 28 8.96 28.93 -10.82
N GLY A 29 8.02 28.03 -11.10
CA GLY A 29 7.41 27.86 -12.43
C GLY A 29 8.15 26.88 -13.36
N VAL A 30 9.11 26.11 -12.85
CA VAL A 30 9.67 24.95 -13.56
C VAL A 30 8.64 23.82 -13.56
N ALA A 31 8.23 23.39 -14.76
CA ALA A 31 7.16 22.39 -14.94
C ALA A 31 7.57 20.95 -14.67
N TYR A 32 8.84 20.62 -14.90
CA TYR A 32 9.37 19.28 -14.68
C TYR A 32 10.89 19.30 -14.53
N SER A 33 11.40 18.23 -13.94
CA SER A 33 12.82 17.91 -13.87
C SER A 33 13.04 16.55 -14.52
N GLU A 34 14.06 16.40 -15.36
CA GLU A 34 14.30 15.20 -16.16
C GLU A 34 15.78 14.86 -16.25
N ALA A 35 16.11 13.58 -16.11
CA ALA A 35 17.42 13.02 -16.40
C ALA A 35 17.35 12.22 -17.71
N GLU A 36 18.20 12.57 -18.67
CA GLU A 36 18.23 11.98 -20.01
C GLU A 36 19.52 11.18 -20.25
N LEU A 37 19.38 9.99 -20.81
CA LEU A 37 20.49 9.16 -21.29
C LEU A 37 20.34 8.89 -22.79
N THR A 38 21.32 9.35 -23.58
CA THR A 38 21.50 8.93 -24.97
C THR A 38 22.19 7.57 -25.01
N LEU A 39 21.52 6.58 -25.61
CA LEU A 39 21.98 5.20 -25.75
C LEU A 39 22.94 5.10 -26.95
N SER A 40 24.11 4.51 -26.75
CA SER A 40 25.15 4.34 -27.79
C SER A 40 25.25 2.92 -28.38
N GLY A 41 24.40 2.00 -27.91
CA GLY A 41 24.32 0.62 -28.37
C GLY A 41 23.04 -0.05 -27.83
N SER A 42 22.70 -1.23 -28.36
CA SER A 42 21.46 -1.96 -28.02
C SER A 42 20.20 -1.10 -28.19
N GLN A 43 20.09 -0.39 -29.32
CA GLN A 43 18.97 0.52 -29.63
C GLN A 43 17.76 -0.20 -30.26
N ASP A 44 17.96 -1.38 -30.85
CA ASP A 44 16.87 -2.24 -31.29
C ASP A 44 16.36 -3.04 -30.08
N TRP A 45 15.20 -2.65 -29.57
CA TRP A 45 14.54 -3.25 -28.41
C TRP A 45 13.51 -4.31 -28.82
N THR A 46 13.38 -4.61 -30.11
CA THR A 46 12.52 -5.70 -30.61
C THR A 46 13.23 -7.05 -30.66
N VAL A 47 14.56 -7.08 -30.46
CA VAL A 47 15.34 -8.31 -30.46
C VAL A 47 15.13 -9.15 -29.21
N LYS A 48 15.30 -10.47 -29.36
CA LYS A 48 15.26 -11.46 -28.26
C LYS A 48 13.94 -11.49 -27.47
N ASP A 49 12.83 -11.05 -28.07
CA ASP A 49 11.51 -11.01 -27.41
C ASP A 49 11.49 -10.06 -26.18
N VAL A 50 12.29 -8.99 -26.22
CA VAL A 50 12.23 -7.91 -25.23
C VAL A 50 10.91 -7.13 -25.41
N ASN A 51 10.19 -6.94 -24.30
CA ASN A 51 8.89 -6.29 -24.27
C ASN A 51 8.67 -5.41 -23.04
N THR A 52 9.58 -5.42 -22.06
CA THR A 52 9.43 -4.66 -20.82
C THR A 52 10.68 -3.82 -20.54
N LEU A 53 10.47 -2.55 -20.19
CA LEU A 53 11.47 -1.69 -19.55
C LEU A 53 11.18 -1.70 -18.04
N THR A 54 12.13 -2.17 -17.23
CA THR A 54 12.04 -2.19 -15.77
C THR A 54 12.94 -1.13 -15.18
N LEU A 55 12.43 -0.39 -14.19
CA LEU A 55 13.19 0.55 -13.36
C LEU A 55 13.00 0.15 -11.89
N SER A 56 14.06 0.18 -11.09
CA SER A 56 13.91 0.11 -9.62
C SER A 56 14.22 1.47 -9.01
N PHE A 57 13.43 1.89 -8.02
CA PHE A 57 13.52 3.23 -7.46
C PHE A 57 13.18 3.28 -5.97
N PHE A 58 13.74 4.27 -5.26
CA PHE A 58 13.60 4.46 -3.82
C PHE A 58 13.32 5.95 -3.51
N GLY A 59 12.19 6.22 -2.85
CA GLY A 59 11.73 7.55 -2.48
C GLY A 59 12.22 8.02 -1.09
N ARG A 60 11.65 9.12 -0.60
CA ARG A 60 11.87 9.65 0.76
C ARG A 60 10.63 10.39 1.26
N PRO A 61 10.15 10.18 2.50
CA PRO A 61 8.91 10.83 2.99
C PRO A 61 8.93 12.37 2.92
N ALA A 62 10.10 12.98 3.02
CA ALA A 62 10.29 14.44 2.90
C ALA A 62 10.24 14.99 1.46
N ASN A 63 10.03 14.15 0.46
CA ASN A 63 9.86 14.57 -0.94
C ASN A 63 8.46 15.17 -1.16
N ALA A 64 8.33 16.16 -2.03
CA ALA A 64 7.01 16.58 -2.51
C ALA A 64 6.45 15.53 -3.49
N ALA A 65 5.16 15.17 -3.37
CA ALA A 65 4.48 14.32 -4.34
C ALA A 65 4.53 14.97 -5.73
N GLU A 66 4.98 14.20 -6.73
CA GLU A 66 5.20 14.66 -8.10
C GLU A 66 5.04 13.47 -9.07
N PRO A 67 4.24 13.58 -10.13
CA PRO A 67 4.09 12.49 -11.11
C PRO A 67 5.43 12.08 -11.72
N MET A 68 5.88 10.86 -11.44
CA MET A 68 7.07 10.27 -12.06
C MET A 68 6.72 9.76 -13.46
N TYR A 69 7.61 9.95 -14.45
CA TYR A 69 7.39 9.49 -15.82
C TYR A 69 8.65 8.99 -16.52
N VAL A 70 8.44 8.27 -17.63
CA VAL A 70 9.48 7.88 -18.60
C VAL A 70 9.10 8.34 -20.01
N THR A 71 10.09 8.81 -20.78
CA THR A 71 9.97 9.01 -22.24
C THR A 71 11.02 8.18 -22.98
N LEU A 72 10.67 7.73 -24.19
CA LEU A 72 11.60 7.10 -25.14
C LEU A 72 11.68 7.96 -26.40
N ASN A 73 12.89 8.28 -26.87
CA ASN A 73 13.12 9.13 -28.05
C ASN A 73 12.41 10.50 -28.03
N GLY A 74 12.00 11.00 -26.86
CA GLY A 74 11.18 12.22 -26.74
C GLY A 74 9.70 12.01 -27.06
N SER A 75 9.19 10.81 -26.86
CA SER A 75 7.75 10.49 -26.84
C SER A 75 6.97 11.37 -25.84
N PRO A 76 5.62 11.38 -25.92
CA PRO A 76 4.82 11.73 -24.77
C PRO A 76 5.22 10.87 -23.55
N PRO A 77 5.08 11.40 -22.32
CA PRO A 77 5.41 10.69 -21.09
C PRO A 77 4.43 9.54 -20.83
N ILE A 78 4.96 8.39 -20.41
CA ILE A 78 4.21 7.40 -19.65
C ILE A 78 4.40 7.74 -18.17
N TYR A 79 3.32 8.14 -17.50
CA TYR A 79 3.30 8.46 -16.07
C TYR A 79 3.13 7.18 -15.23
N ARG A 80 3.69 7.18 -14.01
CA ARG A 80 3.29 6.24 -12.94
C ARG A 80 2.02 6.77 -12.28
N GLU A 81 1.08 5.88 -12.00
CA GLU A 81 -0.29 6.21 -11.58
C GLU A 81 -0.35 6.95 -10.24
N ASN A 82 0.43 6.52 -9.24
CA ASN A 82 0.49 7.17 -7.92
C ASN A 82 1.59 8.28 -7.90
N PRO A 83 1.25 9.57 -7.67
CA PRO A 83 2.21 10.68 -7.58
C PRO A 83 3.02 10.70 -6.27
N ASN A 84 2.56 10.00 -5.23
CA ASN A 84 3.27 9.82 -3.96
C ASN A 84 4.41 8.79 -4.08
N ALA A 85 4.63 8.21 -5.27
CA ALA A 85 5.72 7.28 -5.56
C ALA A 85 7.11 7.78 -5.12
N SER A 86 7.33 9.10 -5.18
CA SER A 86 8.58 9.73 -4.75
C SER A 86 8.78 9.72 -3.22
N GLN A 87 7.72 9.45 -2.43
CA GLN A 87 7.73 9.58 -0.98
C GLN A 87 8.06 8.27 -0.26
N VAL A 88 7.77 7.10 -0.86
CA VAL A 88 7.91 5.81 -0.17
C VAL A 88 9.41 5.42 0.03
N PRO A 89 9.89 5.19 1.26
CA PRO A 89 11.29 4.84 1.55
C PRO A 89 11.59 3.34 1.40
N ILE A 90 11.09 2.71 0.34
CA ILE A 90 11.35 1.30 -0.01
C ILE A 90 11.79 1.19 -1.47
N TRP A 91 12.48 0.09 -1.83
CA TRP A 91 12.89 -0.18 -3.22
C TRP A 91 11.72 -0.74 -4.03
N MET A 92 10.93 0.16 -4.61
CA MET A 92 9.86 -0.20 -5.54
C MET A 92 10.43 -0.58 -6.92
N VAL A 93 9.65 -1.36 -7.66
CA VAL A 93 9.92 -1.71 -9.07
C VAL A 93 8.79 -1.17 -9.93
N TRP A 94 9.14 -0.58 -11.06
CA TRP A 94 8.20 -0.14 -12.08
C TRP A 94 8.54 -0.81 -13.42
N ASP A 95 7.61 -1.64 -13.88
CA ASP A 95 7.66 -2.29 -15.18
C ASP A 95 6.76 -1.53 -16.16
N ILE A 96 7.32 -1.18 -17.31
CA ILE A 96 6.63 -0.45 -18.37
C ILE A 96 6.60 -1.35 -19.61
N ASP A 97 5.39 -1.69 -20.07
CA ASP A 97 5.19 -2.38 -21.34
C ASP A 97 5.66 -1.47 -22.49
N LEU A 98 6.60 -1.97 -23.29
CA LEU A 98 7.12 -1.24 -24.45
C LEU A 98 6.04 -1.00 -25.52
N GLN A 99 4.97 -1.78 -25.53
CA GLN A 99 3.83 -1.58 -26.42
C GLN A 99 3.16 -0.21 -26.19
N LEU A 100 3.15 0.31 -24.95
CA LEU A 100 2.61 1.66 -24.66
C LEU A 100 3.35 2.76 -25.45
N PHE A 101 4.67 2.62 -25.60
CA PHE A 101 5.46 3.53 -26.42
C PHE A 101 5.22 3.29 -27.93
N ALA A 102 5.10 2.03 -28.36
CA ALA A 102 4.81 1.69 -29.75
C ALA A 102 3.43 2.19 -30.22
N ASP A 103 2.42 2.14 -29.36
CA ASP A 103 1.07 2.65 -29.62
C ASP A 103 1.06 4.19 -29.78
N MET A 104 1.98 4.88 -29.10
CA MET A 104 2.26 6.32 -29.31
C MET A 104 3.17 6.60 -30.54
N GLY A 105 3.56 5.57 -31.29
CA GLY A 105 4.37 5.68 -32.51
C GLY A 105 5.90 5.69 -32.30
N VAL A 106 6.39 5.25 -31.13
CA VAL A 106 7.83 5.07 -30.91
C VAL A 106 8.35 3.87 -31.70
N ASP A 107 9.36 4.09 -32.52
CA ASP A 107 10.08 3.03 -33.22
C ASP A 107 11.00 2.26 -32.24
N LEU A 108 10.50 1.16 -31.70
CA LEU A 108 11.24 0.27 -30.80
C LEU A 108 12.44 -0.42 -31.48
N THR A 109 12.57 -0.39 -32.82
CA THR A 109 13.78 -0.87 -33.50
C THR A 109 14.95 0.12 -33.41
N ASN A 110 14.70 1.33 -32.90
CA ASN A 110 15.65 2.44 -32.87
C ASN A 110 15.46 3.37 -31.65
N VAL A 111 15.44 2.80 -30.45
CA VAL A 111 15.45 3.56 -29.19
C VAL A 111 16.86 4.09 -28.92
N ASN A 112 17.08 5.37 -29.18
CA ASN A 112 18.36 6.05 -29.00
C ASN A 112 18.43 6.93 -27.73
N LYS A 113 17.30 7.13 -27.05
CA LYS A 113 17.20 7.98 -25.86
C LYS A 113 16.14 7.44 -24.89
N ILE A 114 16.51 7.37 -23.62
CA ILE A 114 15.59 7.20 -22.49
C ILE A 114 15.70 8.43 -21.61
N ALA A 115 14.58 8.90 -21.07
CA ALA A 115 14.58 9.92 -20.04
C ALA A 115 13.59 9.57 -18.93
N ILE A 116 13.95 9.92 -17.69
CA ILE A 116 13.19 9.70 -16.47
C ILE A 116 12.97 11.06 -15.84
N GLY A 117 11.74 11.41 -15.48
CA GLY A 117 11.42 12.73 -14.93
C GLY A 117 10.33 12.73 -13.88
N PHE A 118 10.17 13.90 -13.27
CA PHE A 118 9.16 14.21 -12.27
C PHE A 118 8.47 15.52 -12.64
N GLY A 119 7.14 15.55 -12.51
CA GLY A 119 6.30 16.70 -12.82
C GLY A 119 5.39 16.47 -14.03
N ASP A 120 4.22 17.09 -13.98
CA ASP A 120 3.25 17.09 -15.06
C ASP A 120 3.59 18.21 -16.07
N ARG A 121 3.81 17.83 -17.34
CA ARG A 121 4.20 18.76 -18.41
C ARG A 121 3.06 19.65 -18.88
N ASP A 122 1.81 19.21 -18.69
CA ASP A 122 0.60 19.89 -19.11
C ASP A 122 -0.06 20.65 -17.93
N ASN A 123 0.11 20.16 -16.69
CA ASN A 123 -0.37 20.80 -15.46
C ASN A 123 0.74 20.94 -14.38
N PRO A 124 1.68 21.89 -14.53
CA PRO A 124 2.81 22.08 -13.63
C PRO A 124 2.43 22.12 -12.14
N GLN A 125 2.83 21.09 -11.41
CA GLN A 125 2.75 21.08 -9.94
C GLN A 125 4.08 21.53 -9.35
N GLY A 126 4.02 22.08 -8.14
CA GLY A 126 5.16 22.70 -7.48
C GLY A 126 5.79 21.76 -6.46
N GLY A 127 7.02 21.32 -6.68
CA GLY A 127 7.63 20.29 -5.84
C GLY A 127 9.16 20.20 -5.93
N ALA A 128 9.75 19.59 -4.91
CA ALA A 128 11.17 19.22 -4.92
C ALA A 128 11.40 17.94 -4.10
N GLY A 129 12.43 17.19 -4.46
CA GLY A 129 12.76 15.93 -3.80
C GLY A 129 13.92 15.19 -4.46
N THR A 130 14.32 14.06 -3.90
CA THR A 130 15.34 13.18 -4.47
C THR A 130 14.88 11.73 -4.44
N VAL A 131 14.90 11.09 -5.61
CA VAL A 131 14.62 9.66 -5.78
C VAL A 131 15.89 8.98 -6.28
N TYR A 132 16.17 7.78 -5.77
CA TYR A 132 17.31 6.97 -6.19
C TYR A 132 16.84 5.91 -7.18
N PHE A 133 17.58 5.71 -8.26
CA PHE A 133 17.29 4.72 -9.29
C PHE A 133 18.41 3.68 -9.39
N ASP A 134 18.02 2.43 -9.58
CA ASP A 134 18.94 1.29 -9.71
C ASP A 134 18.31 0.23 -10.65
N ASP A 135 19.11 -0.75 -11.08
CA ASP A 135 18.67 -1.91 -11.88
C ASP A 135 17.74 -1.58 -13.07
N ILE A 136 18.01 -0.50 -13.81
CA ILE A 136 17.29 -0.17 -15.03
C ILE A 136 17.66 -1.18 -16.12
N LEU A 137 16.70 -1.97 -16.59
CA LEU A 137 16.95 -3.10 -17.49
C LEU A 137 15.83 -3.31 -18.51
N LEU A 138 16.19 -4.02 -19.58
CA LEU A 138 15.25 -4.55 -20.56
C LEU A 138 15.05 -6.04 -20.30
N ALA A 139 13.79 -6.47 -20.24
CA ALA A 139 13.41 -7.85 -19.94
C ALA A 139 12.55 -8.46 -21.04
N THR A 140 12.62 -9.79 -21.10
CA THR A 140 11.79 -10.66 -21.94
C THR A 140 10.77 -11.32 -21.02
N THR A 141 9.56 -10.78 -20.92
CA THR A 141 8.45 -11.51 -20.29
C THR A 141 7.79 -12.37 -21.37
N ALA A 142 8.01 -13.69 -21.32
CA ALA A 142 7.42 -14.59 -22.30
C ALA A 142 5.89 -14.49 -22.23
N HIS A 143 5.23 -14.08 -23.31
CA HIS A 143 3.78 -13.96 -23.37
C HIS A 143 3.08 -15.34 -23.42
N PRO A 144 2.32 -15.75 -22.38
CA PRO A 144 0.89 -15.94 -22.54
C PRO A 144 0.23 -14.55 -22.78
N PRO A 145 -1.02 -14.47 -23.28
CA PRO A 145 -1.69 -13.18 -23.43
C PRO A 145 -1.82 -12.50 -22.07
N VAL A 146 -1.06 -11.42 -21.89
CA VAL A 146 -1.07 -10.57 -20.69
C VAL A 146 -1.04 -11.38 -19.38
N SER A 147 0.14 -11.93 -19.03
CA SER A 147 0.49 -11.89 -17.62
C SER A 147 0.73 -10.42 -17.28
N LYS A 148 -0.34 -9.71 -16.87
CA LYS A 148 -0.17 -8.60 -15.91
C LYS A 148 0.79 -9.15 -14.87
N ARG A 149 1.92 -8.51 -14.59
CA ARG A 149 2.40 -8.64 -13.20
C ARG A 149 1.22 -8.12 -12.39
N PRO A 150 0.60 -8.92 -11.51
CA PRO A 150 -0.49 -8.41 -10.70
C PRO A 150 0.04 -7.13 -10.07
N LEU A 151 -0.68 -6.02 -10.26
CA LEU A 151 -0.23 -4.73 -9.75
C LEU A 151 0.08 -4.93 -8.26
N PRO A 152 1.10 -4.26 -7.70
CA PRO A 152 1.16 -4.17 -6.27
C PRO A 152 -0.14 -3.52 -5.82
N PHE A 153 -1.06 -4.31 -5.27
CA PHE A 153 -2.21 -3.76 -4.56
C PHE A 153 -1.62 -3.05 -3.37
N GLN A 154 -1.77 -1.73 -3.35
CA GLN A 154 -1.30 -0.85 -2.29
C GLN A 154 -2.50 -0.10 -1.76
N GLU A 155 -2.67 -0.13 -0.44
CA GLU A 155 -3.65 0.69 0.28
C GLU A 155 -2.93 1.34 1.46
N ASP A 156 -2.90 2.67 1.45
CA ASP A 156 -2.38 3.54 2.52
C ASP A 156 -3.51 4.35 3.17
N PHE A 157 -4.77 4.14 2.79
CA PHE A 157 -5.98 4.81 3.29
C PHE A 157 -6.03 6.34 3.15
N GLU A 158 -4.94 7.01 2.75
CA GLU A 158 -4.83 8.47 2.54
C GLU A 158 -5.79 9.00 1.44
N SER A 159 -6.39 8.09 0.66
CA SER A 159 -7.44 8.41 -0.33
C SER A 159 -8.86 8.50 0.26
N VAL A 160 -9.06 8.03 1.49
CA VAL A 160 -10.37 8.02 2.17
C VAL A 160 -10.74 9.42 2.64
N VAL A 161 -11.98 9.83 2.37
CA VAL A 161 -12.51 11.11 2.85
C VAL A 161 -13.06 10.92 4.26
N LEU A 162 -12.26 11.30 5.26
CA LEU A 162 -12.67 11.25 6.67
C LEU A 162 -13.85 12.20 6.94
N GLY A 163 -14.81 11.70 7.73
CA GLY A 163 -16.03 12.38 8.15
C GLY A 163 -15.89 13.11 9.49
N THR A 164 -17.02 13.26 10.19
CA THR A 164 -17.10 13.94 11.49
C THR A 164 -17.36 12.93 12.59
N SER A 165 -16.62 12.98 13.70
CA SER A 165 -16.91 12.12 14.86
C SER A 165 -18.30 12.45 15.46
N LEU A 166 -19.02 11.41 15.85
CA LEU A 166 -20.40 11.42 16.31
C LEU A 166 -20.51 11.47 17.83
N GLU A 167 -19.66 10.73 18.54
CA GLU A 167 -19.69 10.57 19.99
C GLU A 167 -18.34 10.90 20.63
N GLU A 168 -17.29 10.18 20.24
CA GLU A 168 -15.96 10.43 20.78
C GLU A 168 -15.44 11.79 20.28
N ALA A 169 -15.16 12.70 21.21
CA ALA A 169 -14.85 14.11 20.92
C ALA A 169 -15.84 14.75 19.89
N ALA A 170 -17.13 14.38 19.98
CA ALA A 170 -18.20 14.68 19.02
C ALA A 170 -18.13 16.05 18.32
N GLY A 171 -18.25 16.03 16.99
CA GLY A 171 -18.18 17.21 16.14
C GLY A 171 -16.77 17.54 15.64
N SER A 172 -15.80 16.64 15.81
CA SER A 172 -14.46 16.78 15.24
C SER A 172 -14.51 16.46 13.73
N GLU A 173 -14.37 17.46 12.87
CA GLU A 173 -14.50 17.35 11.40
C GLU A 173 -13.20 16.89 10.71
N GLY A 174 -13.30 15.93 9.79
CA GLY A 174 -12.21 15.47 8.92
C GLY A 174 -11.31 14.41 9.55
N ILE A 175 -11.90 13.53 10.36
CA ILE A 175 -11.18 12.78 11.40
C ILE A 175 -11.52 11.29 11.49
N TRP A 176 -12.75 10.89 11.18
CA TRP A 176 -13.21 9.50 11.32
C TRP A 176 -14.27 9.15 10.28
N THR A 177 -14.30 7.89 9.81
CA THR A 177 -15.46 7.35 9.08
C THR A 177 -15.59 5.83 9.22
N ASP A 178 -16.84 5.38 9.32
CA ASP A 178 -17.34 4.00 9.12
C ASP A 178 -17.26 3.52 7.65
N THR A 179 -16.99 4.43 6.71
CA THR A 179 -17.12 4.17 5.28
C THR A 179 -15.75 3.75 4.73
N PRO A 180 -15.59 2.47 4.30
CA PRO A 180 -14.30 1.97 3.84
C PRO A 180 -13.91 2.54 2.46
N PRO A 181 -12.66 2.34 2.00
CA PRO A 181 -12.24 2.77 0.66
C PRO A 181 -13.09 2.11 -0.45
N GLU A 182 -13.09 2.69 -1.65
CA GLU A 182 -13.99 2.23 -2.72
C GLU A 182 -13.77 0.74 -3.06
N GLY A 183 -14.84 -0.06 -2.94
CA GLY A 183 -14.84 -1.48 -3.26
C GLY A 183 -14.41 -2.41 -2.11
N TRP A 184 -13.94 -1.88 -0.99
CA TRP A 184 -13.79 -2.62 0.26
C TRP A 184 -15.15 -2.84 0.94
N PHE A 185 -15.18 -3.74 1.93
CA PHE A 185 -16.38 -4.06 2.71
C PHE A 185 -16.02 -4.29 4.18
N ILE A 186 -16.83 -3.78 5.10
CA ILE A 186 -16.74 -4.08 6.54
C ILE A 186 -17.97 -4.91 6.90
N ASP A 187 -17.76 -6.04 7.58
CA ASP A 187 -18.81 -6.81 8.23
C ASP A 187 -18.85 -6.47 9.72
N GLU A 188 -19.98 -5.89 10.13
CA GLU A 188 -20.28 -5.47 11.51
C GLU A 188 -21.45 -6.30 12.07
N SER A 189 -21.85 -7.39 11.40
CA SER A 189 -22.97 -8.22 11.86
C SER A 189 -22.70 -8.98 13.16
N GLY A 190 -21.43 -9.03 13.58
CA GLY A 190 -20.96 -9.47 14.89
C GLY A 190 -20.87 -8.36 15.94
N ILE A 191 -21.12 -7.08 15.59
CA ILE A 191 -21.09 -5.96 16.55
C ILE A 191 -22.43 -5.86 17.29
N PRO A 192 -22.45 -5.98 18.62
CA PRO A 192 -23.64 -5.82 19.44
C PRO A 192 -24.24 -4.42 19.32
N GLY A 193 -25.56 -4.34 19.14
CA GLY A 193 -26.30 -3.08 19.11
C GLY A 193 -26.19 -2.25 17.82
N ILE A 194 -25.27 -2.59 16.92
CA ILE A 194 -24.87 -1.81 15.73
C ILE A 194 -26.00 -1.03 15.04
N GLY A 195 -25.80 0.29 14.90
CA GLY A 195 -26.73 1.20 14.25
C GLY A 195 -27.82 1.78 15.18
N ASP A 196 -27.68 1.60 16.49
CA ASP A 196 -28.45 2.28 17.53
C ASP A 196 -27.49 2.90 18.55
N LEU A 197 -27.13 4.18 18.31
CA LEU A 197 -26.23 5.08 19.08
C LEU A 197 -26.48 5.16 20.60
N ALA A 198 -27.45 4.42 21.14
CA ALA A 198 -27.71 4.28 22.56
C ALA A 198 -27.10 3.00 23.16
N VAL A 199 -26.70 2.03 22.33
CA VAL A 199 -26.35 0.65 22.70
C VAL A 199 -25.34 -0.04 21.75
N ASP A 200 -24.76 0.64 20.76
CA ASP A 200 -23.77 0.07 19.83
C ASP A 200 -22.30 0.23 20.27
N GLY A 201 -22.07 0.47 21.56
CA GLY A 201 -20.75 0.81 22.10
C GLY A 201 -20.36 2.24 21.74
N MET A 202 -19.06 2.52 21.63
CA MET A 202 -18.60 3.80 21.07
C MET A 202 -18.73 3.74 19.56
N THR A 203 -19.58 4.59 18.98
CA THR A 203 -19.92 4.52 17.54
C THR A 203 -18.67 4.53 16.64
N GLU A 204 -17.64 5.31 16.99
CA GLU A 204 -16.42 5.38 16.19
C GLU A 204 -15.63 4.06 16.10
N TRP A 205 -15.83 3.15 17.06
CA TRP A 205 -15.10 1.88 17.19
C TRP A 205 -16.00 0.65 17.06
N ALA A 206 -17.27 0.85 16.67
CA ALA A 206 -18.32 -0.15 16.51
C ALA A 206 -18.15 -1.04 15.27
N GLY A 207 -16.94 -1.56 15.08
CA GLY A 207 -16.46 -2.23 13.89
C GLY A 207 -15.09 -1.69 13.48
N TRP A 208 -14.67 -2.00 12.26
CA TRP A 208 -13.56 -1.29 11.65
C TRP A 208 -13.93 0.15 11.31
N ALA A 209 -12.99 1.06 11.51
CA ALA A 209 -13.08 2.45 11.08
C ALA A 209 -11.82 2.87 10.34
N ILE A 210 -11.92 3.92 9.52
CA ILE A 210 -10.76 4.68 9.04
C ILE A 210 -10.70 5.99 9.82
N ALA A 211 -9.59 6.25 10.50
CA ALA A 211 -9.43 7.39 11.41
C ALA A 211 -8.09 8.11 11.23
N ASP A 212 -8.07 9.42 11.51
CA ASP A 212 -6.83 10.19 11.68
C ASP A 212 -6.06 9.65 12.90
N LYS A 213 -4.84 9.17 12.66
CA LYS A 213 -4.05 8.45 13.68
C LYS A 213 -3.72 9.32 14.89
N ASP A 214 -3.41 10.60 14.68
CA ASP A 214 -3.02 11.52 15.76
C ASP A 214 -4.24 11.87 16.63
N TRP A 215 -5.42 11.98 16.04
CA TRP A 215 -6.68 12.12 16.75
C TRP A 215 -7.05 10.86 17.53
N TRP A 216 -7.06 9.68 16.89
CA TRP A 216 -7.33 8.39 17.55
C TRP A 216 -6.44 8.22 18.78
N THR A 217 -5.13 8.39 18.62
CA THR A 217 -4.15 8.40 19.72
C THR A 217 -4.48 9.40 20.84
N THR A 218 -5.09 10.54 20.50
CA THR A 218 -5.41 11.60 21.47
C THR A 218 -6.71 11.33 22.24
N VAL A 219 -7.74 10.82 21.58
CA VAL A 219 -9.05 10.58 22.19
C VAL A 219 -9.05 9.29 23.01
N ALA A 220 -8.50 8.22 22.43
CA ALA A 220 -8.33 6.89 23.01
C ALA A 220 -7.16 6.81 24.03
N GLY A 221 -7.03 7.82 24.90
CA GLY A 221 -6.13 7.81 26.07
C GLY A 221 -4.64 7.58 25.83
N ASP A 222 -4.15 7.71 24.60
CA ASP A 222 -2.89 7.16 24.06
C ASP A 222 -2.81 5.63 24.17
N GLN A 223 -2.80 5.03 25.37
CA GLN A 223 -2.66 3.57 25.59
C GLN A 223 -1.65 2.86 24.66
N ARG A 224 -0.54 3.53 24.33
CA ARG A 224 0.53 3.07 23.40
C ARG A 224 0.15 3.07 21.91
N ARG A 225 -1.02 3.58 21.52
CA ARG A 225 -1.42 3.87 20.12
C ARG A 225 -0.41 4.82 19.45
N SER A 226 0.20 5.75 20.20
CA SER A 226 1.31 6.59 19.71
C SER A 226 2.57 5.82 19.30
N GLU A 227 2.75 4.56 19.74
CA GLU A 227 3.90 3.74 19.36
C GLU A 227 3.81 3.23 17.91
N PHE A 228 2.61 3.21 17.30
CA PHE A 228 2.32 2.81 15.91
C PHE A 228 2.88 3.82 14.87
N THR A 229 4.18 4.05 14.93
CA THR A 229 4.92 5.07 14.18
C THR A 229 5.12 4.78 12.68
N LEU A 230 4.80 3.58 12.21
CA LEU A 230 4.74 3.21 10.79
C LEU A 230 3.43 3.65 10.14
N GLY A 231 2.34 3.69 10.91
CA GLY A 231 1.08 4.27 10.46
C GLY A 231 1.17 5.78 10.31
N GLN A 232 0.49 6.37 9.34
CA GLN A 232 0.42 7.82 9.13
C GLN A 232 -0.95 8.25 8.62
N GLY A 233 -1.29 9.54 8.78
CA GLY A 233 -2.51 10.12 8.22
C GLY A 233 -3.77 9.35 8.63
N ALA A 234 -4.52 8.89 7.63
CA ALA A 234 -5.64 7.97 7.81
C ALA A 234 -5.15 6.52 7.99
N VAL A 235 -5.59 5.84 9.05
CA VAL A 235 -5.28 4.42 9.31
C VAL A 235 -6.56 3.62 9.54
N ALA A 236 -6.55 2.33 9.19
CA ALA A 236 -7.65 1.43 9.55
C ALA A 236 -7.48 0.95 11.00
N VAL A 237 -8.55 1.00 11.80
CA VAL A 237 -8.55 0.66 13.23
C VAL A 237 -9.77 -0.19 13.57
N ALA A 238 -9.58 -1.23 14.38
CA ALA A 238 -10.62 -1.89 15.16
C ALA A 238 -10.22 -1.82 16.64
N ASP A 239 -11.02 -1.16 17.46
CA ASP A 239 -10.64 -0.78 18.84
C ASP A 239 -11.69 -1.25 19.87
N PRO A 240 -11.73 -2.55 20.21
CA PRO A 240 -12.74 -3.11 21.11
C PRO A 240 -12.58 -2.64 22.57
N ASP A 241 -11.41 -2.13 22.97
CA ASP A 241 -11.15 -1.45 24.25
C ASP A 241 -11.96 -0.14 24.36
N GLU A 242 -11.79 0.78 23.41
CA GLU A 242 -12.52 2.06 23.43
C GLU A 242 -13.99 1.90 23.01
N TRP A 243 -14.33 0.86 22.24
CA TRP A 243 -15.72 0.49 21.96
C TRP A 243 -16.50 0.11 23.22
N ASP A 244 -15.88 -0.59 24.17
CA ASP A 244 -16.52 -1.06 25.41
C ASP A 244 -16.75 0.06 26.46
N ASP A 245 -16.15 1.23 26.27
CA ASP A 245 -16.27 2.37 27.18
C ASP A 245 -17.66 3.07 27.12
N SER A 246 -18.52 2.65 26.18
CA SER A 246 -19.88 3.15 25.98
C SER A 246 -20.97 2.10 26.31
N ALA A 247 -22.24 2.42 26.04
CA ALA A 247 -23.36 1.55 26.41
C ALA A 247 -23.60 0.42 25.40
N HIS A 248 -23.99 -0.75 25.91
CA HIS A 248 -24.30 -1.97 25.16
C HIS A 248 -25.75 -2.43 25.34
N PRO A 249 -26.26 -3.41 24.56
CA PRO A 249 -27.62 -3.90 24.71
C PRO A 249 -27.87 -4.56 26.08
N ASP A 250 -29.09 -4.42 26.61
CA ASP A 250 -29.50 -4.97 27.92
C ASP A 250 -29.17 -6.48 28.05
N GLY A 251 -28.18 -6.80 28.88
CA GLY A 251 -27.77 -8.18 29.18
C GLY A 251 -26.59 -8.71 28.35
N TYR A 252 -26.01 -7.90 27.46
CA TYR A 252 -24.71 -8.18 26.85
C TYR A 252 -23.60 -8.23 27.91
N ASN A 253 -22.62 -9.11 27.71
CA ASN A 253 -21.45 -9.21 28.56
C ASN A 253 -20.19 -9.42 27.72
N VAL A 254 -19.36 -8.39 27.57
CA VAL A 254 -18.12 -8.37 26.77
C VAL A 254 -17.06 -9.45 27.15
N ALA A 255 -17.26 -10.15 28.27
CA ALA A 255 -16.43 -11.29 28.70
C ALA A 255 -17.05 -12.68 28.42
N GLU A 256 -18.27 -12.74 27.87
CA GLU A 256 -19.01 -13.97 27.53
C GLU A 256 -19.58 -13.94 26.10
N ASP A 257 -19.88 -12.75 25.58
CA ASP A 257 -20.29 -12.42 24.22
C ASP A 257 -19.19 -11.56 23.58
N ALA A 258 -18.90 -11.76 22.29
CA ALA A 258 -17.72 -11.18 21.63
C ALA A 258 -18.03 -9.96 20.74
N TYR A 259 -17.04 -9.09 20.62
CA TYR A 259 -16.87 -8.15 19.51
C TYR A 259 -16.26 -8.91 18.32
N ASP A 260 -17.01 -9.02 17.22
CA ASP A 260 -16.50 -9.57 15.97
C ASP A 260 -16.72 -8.61 14.78
N THR A 261 -15.64 -8.28 14.06
CA THR A 261 -15.68 -7.46 12.84
C THR A 261 -14.62 -7.88 11.82
N TRP A 262 -14.97 -7.74 10.53
CA TRP A 262 -14.13 -8.17 9.41
C TRP A 262 -14.03 -7.10 8.32
N PHE A 263 -12.81 -6.71 7.97
CA PHE A 263 -12.53 -5.74 6.89
C PHE A 263 -11.96 -6.47 5.67
N SER A 264 -12.61 -6.34 4.52
CA SER A 264 -12.32 -7.11 3.31
C SER A 264 -11.94 -6.24 2.12
N THR A 265 -10.88 -6.62 1.41
CA THR A 265 -10.44 -5.95 0.18
C THR A 265 -11.46 -6.12 -0.95
N PRO A 266 -11.47 -5.23 -1.96
CA PRO A 266 -12.02 -5.58 -3.27
C PRO A 266 -11.30 -6.81 -3.85
N PRO A 267 -11.89 -7.49 -4.86
CA PRO A 267 -11.23 -8.55 -5.61
C PRO A 267 -9.94 -8.07 -6.31
N ILE A 268 -8.79 -8.53 -5.80
CA ILE A 268 -7.45 -8.26 -6.32
C ILE A 268 -7.15 -9.24 -7.47
N ASP A 269 -6.80 -8.72 -8.64
CA ASP A 269 -6.41 -9.54 -9.80
C ASP A 269 -5.03 -10.17 -9.57
N VAL A 270 -5.01 -11.48 -9.34
CA VAL A 270 -3.79 -12.30 -9.17
C VAL A 270 -3.53 -13.23 -10.34
N SER A 271 -4.24 -13.07 -11.47
CA SER A 271 -4.20 -13.98 -12.62
C SER A 271 -2.81 -14.15 -13.28
N GLY A 272 -1.88 -13.22 -13.04
CA GLY A 272 -0.49 -13.30 -13.47
C GLY A 272 0.52 -13.72 -12.40
N ALA A 273 0.09 -14.06 -11.18
CA ALA A 273 0.98 -14.60 -10.16
C ALA A 273 1.33 -16.07 -10.44
N GLN A 274 2.56 -16.48 -10.12
CA GLN A 274 2.91 -17.89 -10.07
C GLN A 274 2.32 -18.53 -8.80
N ALA A 275 2.01 -19.83 -8.84
CA ALA A 275 1.52 -20.55 -7.67
C ALA A 275 2.53 -20.52 -6.51
N GLY A 276 2.06 -20.21 -5.30
CA GLY A 276 2.89 -20.10 -4.09
C GLY A 276 3.86 -18.91 -4.05
N THR A 277 3.62 -17.85 -4.84
CA THR A 277 4.47 -16.64 -4.90
C THR A 277 3.76 -15.35 -4.49
N VAL A 278 2.45 -15.39 -4.23
CA VAL A 278 1.76 -14.21 -3.66
C VAL A 278 2.11 -14.06 -2.18
N GLN A 279 2.53 -12.86 -1.81
CA GLN A 279 2.88 -12.44 -0.46
C GLN A 279 2.10 -11.17 -0.11
N HIS A 280 1.73 -11.06 1.16
CA HIS A 280 1.09 -9.89 1.76
C HIS A 280 2.00 -9.31 2.85
N TYR A 281 1.88 -8.02 3.13
CA TYR A 281 2.57 -7.36 4.23
C TYR A 281 1.62 -6.83 5.32
N HIS A 282 1.95 -7.12 6.59
CA HIS A 282 1.28 -6.71 7.87
C HIS A 282 0.37 -7.74 8.60
N GLN A 283 -0.21 -7.27 9.71
CA GLN A 283 -0.50 -7.95 10.99
C GLN A 283 -1.24 -6.94 11.93
N THR A 284 -1.93 -7.24 13.04
CA THR A 284 -2.27 -8.47 13.78
C THR A 284 -3.49 -9.31 13.31
N ALA A 285 -4.41 -9.71 14.25
CA ALA A 285 -5.56 -10.65 14.20
C ALA A 285 -5.48 -11.77 13.13
N ASN A 286 -6.61 -12.30 12.63
CA ASN A 286 -6.55 -13.26 11.52
C ASN A 286 -6.59 -12.58 10.16
N ILE A 287 -5.91 -13.22 9.21
CA ILE A 287 -5.97 -12.86 7.80
C ILE A 287 -6.38 -14.11 7.05
N THR A 288 -7.53 -14.05 6.38
CA THR A 288 -8.01 -15.11 5.51
C THR A 288 -7.90 -14.69 4.05
N ALA A 289 -7.33 -15.58 3.23
CA ALA A 289 -7.18 -15.40 1.80
C ALA A 289 -8.22 -16.26 1.06
N PHE A 290 -9.12 -15.62 0.34
CA PHE A 290 -10.09 -16.27 -0.53
C PHE A 290 -9.60 -16.21 -1.98
N TYR A 291 -9.47 -17.36 -2.63
CA TYR A 291 -9.08 -17.47 -4.03
C TYR A 291 -10.26 -17.93 -4.90
N ASP A 292 -10.70 -17.08 -5.83
CA ASP A 292 -11.83 -17.30 -6.74
C ASP A 292 -13.12 -17.81 -6.06
N ASN A 293 -13.35 -19.12 -6.02
CA ASN A 293 -14.50 -19.78 -5.35
C ASN A 293 -14.03 -20.95 -4.45
N HIS A 294 -12.79 -20.90 -3.96
CA HIS A 294 -12.24 -21.88 -3.03
C HIS A 294 -12.58 -21.53 -1.57
N ASP A 295 -12.52 -22.54 -0.70
CA ASP A 295 -12.60 -22.33 0.75
C ASP A 295 -11.46 -21.37 1.20
N PRO A 296 -11.71 -20.47 2.18
CA PRO A 296 -10.68 -19.57 2.68
C PRO A 296 -9.50 -20.31 3.28
N ILE A 297 -8.30 -19.74 3.08
CA ILE A 297 -7.08 -20.16 3.74
C ILE A 297 -6.77 -19.13 4.82
N GLU A 298 -6.77 -19.54 6.08
CA GLU A 298 -6.17 -18.74 7.15
C GLU A 298 -4.65 -18.74 6.93
N VAL A 299 -4.10 -17.57 6.61
CA VAL A 299 -2.67 -17.37 6.31
C VAL A 299 -1.91 -16.82 7.51
N LEU A 300 -2.65 -16.28 8.47
CA LEU A 300 -2.17 -15.78 9.75
C LEU A 300 -3.30 -15.89 10.78
N LEU A 301 -2.95 -16.29 12.00
CA LEU A 301 -3.78 -16.20 13.20
C LEU A 301 -2.89 -15.77 14.36
N TRP A 302 -3.43 -14.90 15.21
CA TRP A 302 -2.77 -14.37 16.39
C TRP A 302 -3.77 -14.14 17.52
N GLU A 303 -3.34 -14.41 18.75
CA GLU A 303 -4.20 -14.52 19.92
C GLU A 303 -3.57 -13.77 21.12
N SER A 304 -4.40 -13.27 22.06
CA SER A 304 -3.93 -12.64 23.31
C SER A 304 -3.73 -13.63 24.46
N ASP A 305 -4.14 -14.89 24.33
CA ASP A 305 -3.85 -15.92 25.34
C ASP A 305 -2.35 -16.27 25.36
N GLY A 306 -1.67 -15.86 26.44
CA GLY A 306 -0.26 -16.13 26.69
C GLY A 306 0.17 -17.60 26.77
N VAL A 307 -0.74 -18.58 26.71
CA VAL A 307 -0.38 -20.01 26.51
C VAL A 307 -0.56 -20.51 25.08
N SER A 308 -1.10 -19.69 24.18
CA SER A 308 -1.31 -20.04 22.78
C SER A 308 0.01 -20.17 22.00
N PRO A 309 0.13 -21.11 21.05
CA PRO A 309 1.23 -21.11 20.08
C PRO A 309 1.18 -19.90 19.12
N ASN A 310 0.02 -19.24 19.01
CA ASN A 310 -0.22 -18.05 18.21
C ASN A 310 -0.15 -16.75 19.04
N PHE A 311 0.26 -16.84 20.32
CA PHE A 311 0.34 -15.67 21.20
C PHE A 311 1.23 -14.59 20.60
N LYS A 312 0.69 -13.38 20.46
CA LYS A 312 1.49 -12.19 20.14
C LYS A 312 1.71 -11.34 21.39
N ASP A 313 2.97 -10.99 21.64
CA ASP A 313 3.36 -10.20 22.80
C ASP A 313 3.18 -8.69 22.58
N ASP A 314 2.97 -7.95 23.69
CA ASP A 314 2.81 -6.48 23.80
C ASP A 314 3.91 -5.62 23.14
N ASN A 315 4.93 -6.23 22.52
CA ASN A 315 5.92 -5.55 21.68
C ASN A 315 5.45 -5.42 20.21
N SER A 316 4.18 -5.72 19.91
CA SER A 316 3.54 -5.67 18.58
C SER A 316 3.05 -4.32 18.10
N THR A 317 3.15 -3.26 18.90
CA THR A 317 2.53 -1.96 18.62
C THR A 317 3.00 -1.29 17.33
N ASN A 318 4.10 -1.75 16.71
CA ASN A 318 4.64 -1.17 15.49
C ASN A 318 5.64 -2.08 14.74
N GLU A 319 5.15 -2.89 13.79
CA GLU A 319 6.00 -3.81 13.01
C GLU A 319 5.54 -3.99 11.55
N THR A 320 6.49 -4.10 10.62
CA THR A 320 6.24 -4.50 9.22
C THR A 320 6.50 -5.99 9.06
N ILE A 321 5.52 -6.69 8.48
CA ILE A 321 5.50 -8.15 8.47
C ILE A 321 5.29 -8.65 7.04
N THR A 322 5.64 -9.91 6.76
CA THR A 322 5.41 -10.56 5.47
C THR A 322 4.81 -11.95 5.68
N VAL A 323 3.66 -12.21 5.04
CA VAL A 323 2.94 -13.49 5.06
C VAL A 323 2.92 -14.05 3.63
N ASN A 324 3.24 -15.34 3.47
CA ASN A 324 3.05 -16.03 2.20
C ASN A 324 1.58 -16.44 2.10
N LEU A 325 0.87 -16.01 1.06
CA LEU A 325 -0.55 -16.36 0.88
C LEU A 325 -0.76 -17.73 0.21
N GLU A 326 0.33 -18.39 -0.22
CA GLU A 326 0.36 -19.74 -0.80
C GLU A 326 -0.69 -19.97 -1.92
N ASN A 327 -0.86 -18.97 -2.79
CA ASN A 327 -1.88 -18.93 -3.83
C ASN A 327 -1.91 -20.20 -4.72
N PRO A 328 -3.10 -20.77 -4.99
CA PRO A 328 -3.23 -21.98 -5.79
C PRO A 328 -2.92 -21.72 -7.28
N ALA A 329 -2.52 -22.79 -7.98
CA ALA A 329 -2.13 -22.69 -9.38
C ALA A 329 -3.32 -22.33 -10.28
N GLY A 330 -3.22 -21.17 -10.94
CA GLY A 330 -4.26 -20.66 -11.83
C GLY A 330 -5.33 -19.80 -11.15
N ALA A 331 -5.12 -19.41 -9.88
CA ALA A 331 -5.97 -18.43 -9.21
C ALA A 331 -6.06 -17.12 -10.01
N THR A 332 -7.26 -16.55 -10.14
CA THR A 332 -7.45 -15.28 -10.87
C THR A 332 -7.78 -14.09 -9.97
N SER A 333 -8.45 -14.34 -8.85
CA SER A 333 -8.85 -13.35 -7.86
C SER A 333 -8.37 -13.72 -6.47
N LEU A 334 -7.95 -12.73 -5.69
CA LEU A 334 -7.70 -12.78 -4.26
C LEU A 334 -8.64 -11.78 -3.56
N VAL A 335 -9.27 -12.19 -2.47
CA VAL A 335 -9.79 -11.27 -1.45
C VAL A 335 -9.07 -11.57 -0.15
N LEU A 336 -8.58 -10.53 0.52
CA LEU A 336 -8.11 -10.62 1.89
C LEU A 336 -9.18 -10.10 2.83
N THR A 337 -9.35 -10.79 3.95
CA THR A 337 -10.20 -10.34 5.05
C THR A 337 -9.39 -10.32 6.34
N PHE A 338 -9.39 -9.16 7.00
CA PHE A 338 -8.76 -8.86 8.28
C PHE A 338 -9.83 -8.95 9.37
N GLY A 339 -9.78 -10.00 10.21
CA GLY A 339 -10.82 -10.28 11.20
C GLY A 339 -10.33 -10.13 12.63
N LEU A 340 -10.94 -9.23 13.40
CA LEU A 340 -10.84 -9.17 14.86
C LEU A 340 -12.12 -9.76 15.45
N PHE A 341 -12.00 -10.87 16.17
CA PHE A 341 -13.11 -11.70 16.62
C PHE A 341 -12.76 -12.42 17.93
N GLU A 342 -13.77 -12.93 18.63
CA GLU A 342 -13.67 -13.41 20.02
C GLU A 342 -13.03 -12.37 20.96
N ALA A 343 -13.10 -11.08 20.59
CA ALA A 343 -12.52 -9.98 21.33
C ALA A 343 -13.47 -9.50 22.44
N GLY A 344 -12.90 -9.18 23.59
CA GLY A 344 -13.56 -8.39 24.63
C GLY A 344 -12.95 -7.00 24.71
N ASN A 345 -13.06 -6.35 25.87
CA ASN A 345 -12.29 -5.15 26.19
C ASN A 345 -10.80 -5.53 26.36
N ASP A 346 -10.09 -5.63 25.23
CA ASP A 346 -8.71 -6.14 25.12
C ASP A 346 -7.95 -5.43 23.98
N TRP A 347 -7.57 -4.17 24.25
CA TRP A 347 -6.73 -3.31 23.39
C TRP A 347 -7.31 -3.09 21.98
N TRP A 348 -6.43 -2.92 20.98
CA TRP A 348 -6.72 -2.42 19.65
C TRP A 348 -5.93 -3.15 18.58
N TRP A 349 -6.44 -3.12 17.34
CA TRP A 349 -5.68 -3.46 16.14
C TRP A 349 -5.77 -2.31 15.12
N ALA A 350 -4.62 -1.85 14.63
CA ALA A 350 -4.54 -0.92 13.51
C ALA A 350 -3.72 -1.49 12.34
N ILE A 351 -4.08 -1.10 11.11
CA ILE A 351 -3.41 -1.47 9.86
C ILE A 351 -3.19 -0.21 9.02
N ASP A 352 -2.02 -0.14 8.38
CA ASP A 352 -1.67 0.85 7.36
C ASP A 352 -0.66 0.22 6.38
N ASN A 353 -0.46 0.84 5.20
CA ASN A 353 0.53 0.48 4.18
C ASN A 353 0.45 -1.00 3.76
N ILE A 354 -0.75 -1.46 3.41
CA ILE A 354 -0.99 -2.80 2.89
C ILE A 354 -0.34 -2.92 1.52
N GLU A 355 0.49 -3.94 1.31
CA GLU A 355 1.03 -4.29 -0.01
C GLU A 355 0.81 -5.78 -0.33
N ILE A 356 0.49 -6.10 -1.59
CA ILE A 356 0.46 -7.46 -2.14
C ILE A 356 1.45 -7.58 -3.30
N THR A 357 2.33 -8.58 -3.29
CA THR A 357 3.28 -8.83 -4.39
C THR A 357 3.28 -10.29 -4.83
N GLY A 358 3.65 -10.55 -6.08
CA GLY A 358 3.72 -11.91 -6.67
C GLY A 358 5.12 -12.47 -6.83
N ILE A 359 6.12 -12.01 -6.05
CA ILE A 359 7.54 -12.26 -6.29
C ILE A 359 7.90 -13.75 -6.13
N PRO A 360 8.48 -14.42 -7.15
CA PRO A 360 8.94 -15.80 -7.04
C PRO A 360 10.02 -16.01 -5.97
N LYS A 361 9.90 -17.14 -5.25
CA LYS A 361 10.85 -17.64 -4.24
C LYS A 361 12.21 -18.02 -4.85
#